data_AF-A0A1E5IRG3-F1
#
_entry.id   AF-A0A1E5IRG3-F1
#
_cell.length_a   1.000
_cell.length_b   1.000
_cell.length_c   1.000
_cell.angle_alpha   90.00
_cell.angle_beta   90.00
_cell.angle_gamma   90.00
#
_symmetry.space_group_name_H-M   'P 1'
#
loop_
_entity.id
_entity.type
_entity.pdbx_description
1 polymer ?
#
loop_
_entity_poly.entity_id
_entity_poly.type
_entity_poly.pdbx_seq_one_letter_code
_entity_poly.pdbx_strand_id
1 'polypeptide(L)'
;MNIFKTLLLISCLGLFFALPAAGHGDIGQPSSGAKQMAGAKGTFAFKPADWIAAKQTWWKDSDGVAPGVAGCHIGTDEYGVANGRMFGEACLPDGMLVESNPGKDVVHVHGNDTGHPDTFDCNAWCVGEGNTTGRCEVAKAPPCEQSARCVCR
;
A
#
# COMPACT_ATOMS: atom_id res chain seq x y z
N MET A 1 58.82 -40.56 -15.28
CA MET A 1 57.69 -41.13 -14.52
C MET A 1 56.74 -40.00 -14.16
N ASN A 2 55.48 -40.23 -14.53
CA ASN A 2 54.31 -39.34 -14.46
C ASN A 2 54.07 -38.78 -13.05
N ILE A 3 53.39 -37.64 -12.96
CA ILE A 3 52.07 -37.51 -12.30
C ILE A 3 51.51 -36.13 -12.69
N PHE A 4 50.58 -36.13 -13.65
CA PHE A 4 49.66 -35.04 -13.93
C PHE A 4 48.76 -34.85 -12.70
N LYS A 5 48.73 -33.64 -12.12
CA LYS A 5 47.70 -33.24 -11.15
C LYS A 5 46.62 -32.46 -11.88
N THR A 6 45.49 -33.13 -12.07
CA THR A 6 44.24 -32.65 -12.67
C THR A 6 43.71 -31.43 -11.91
N LEU A 7 43.64 -30.27 -12.57
CA LEU A 7 42.85 -29.11 -12.12
C LEU A 7 41.38 -29.39 -12.43
N LEU A 8 40.56 -29.55 -11.39
CA LEU A 8 39.11 -29.67 -11.50
C LEU A 8 38.50 -28.26 -11.55
N LEU A 9 38.18 -27.77 -12.75
CA LEU A 9 37.37 -26.56 -12.95
C LEU A 9 35.89 -26.90 -12.68
N ILE A 10 35.41 -26.58 -11.48
CA ILE A 10 33.98 -26.61 -11.16
C ILE A 10 33.38 -25.30 -11.67
N SER A 11 32.80 -25.35 -12.88
CA SER A 11 31.97 -24.29 -13.43
C SER A 11 30.65 -24.27 -12.69
N CYS A 12 30.47 -23.30 -11.79
CA CYS A 12 29.18 -23.02 -11.16
C CYS A 12 28.23 -22.48 -12.23
N LEU A 13 27.46 -23.38 -12.87
CA LEU A 13 26.25 -23.02 -13.60
C LEU A 13 25.32 -22.29 -12.62
N GLY A 14 25.28 -20.96 -12.73
CA GLY A 14 24.29 -20.14 -12.05
C GLY A 14 22.90 -20.50 -12.55
N LEU A 15 22.16 -21.27 -11.76
CA LEU A 15 20.72 -21.39 -11.91
C LEU A 15 20.12 -20.00 -11.66
N PHE A 16 19.79 -19.30 -12.74
CA PHE A 16 18.86 -18.18 -12.70
C PHE A 16 17.47 -18.75 -12.39
N PHE A 17 17.12 -18.79 -11.10
CA PHE A 17 15.73 -18.96 -10.70
C PHE A 17 14.97 -17.71 -11.13
N ALA A 18 14.25 -17.80 -12.25
CA ALA A 18 13.23 -16.83 -12.61
C ALA A 18 12.13 -16.90 -11.54
N LEU A 19 12.11 -15.92 -10.63
CA LEU A 19 11.00 -15.76 -9.70
C LEU A 19 9.74 -15.41 -10.52
N PRO A 20 8.58 -16.03 -10.23
CA PRO A 20 7.33 -15.65 -10.86
C PRO A 20 7.03 -14.19 -10.49
N ALA A 21 6.80 -13.35 -11.50
CA ALA A 21 6.23 -12.03 -11.30
C ALA A 21 4.90 -12.23 -10.56
N ALA A 22 4.82 -11.76 -9.31
CA ALA A 22 3.56 -11.66 -8.61
C ALA A 22 2.68 -10.71 -9.43
N GLY A 23 1.72 -11.28 -10.15
CA GLY A 23 0.72 -10.50 -10.86
C GLY A 23 0.00 -9.63 -9.84
N HIS A 24 0.08 -8.31 -10.03
CA HIS A 24 -0.82 -7.39 -9.34
C HIS A 24 -2.23 -7.89 -9.66
N GLY A 25 -3.01 -8.25 -8.64
CA GLY A 25 -4.40 -8.67 -8.82
C GLY A 25 -5.20 -7.60 -9.56
N ASP A 26 -6.42 -7.94 -9.99
CA ASP A 26 -7.28 -7.01 -10.75
C ASP A 26 -7.34 -5.62 -10.08
N ILE A 27 -6.79 -4.62 -10.76
CA ILE A 27 -6.80 -3.24 -10.30
C ILE A 27 -8.20 -2.68 -10.56
N GLY A 28 -8.91 -2.37 -9.48
CA GLY A 28 -10.20 -1.70 -9.51
C GLY A 28 -10.08 -0.23 -9.91
N GLN A 29 -11.20 0.42 -10.21
CA GLN A 29 -11.23 1.86 -10.44
C GLN A 29 -10.89 2.61 -9.15
N PRO A 30 -10.25 3.80 -9.23
CA PRO A 30 -10.02 4.62 -8.04
C PRO A 30 -11.33 4.94 -7.32
N SER A 31 -11.25 5.14 -6.00
CA SER A 31 -12.40 5.55 -5.19
C SER A 31 -12.95 6.91 -5.64
N SER A 32 -14.15 7.26 -5.17
CA SER A 32 -14.75 8.56 -5.49
C SER A 32 -13.87 9.74 -5.10
N GLY A 33 -13.09 9.62 -4.01
CA GLY A 33 -12.13 10.63 -3.58
C GLY A 33 -10.92 10.71 -4.51
N ALA A 34 -10.43 9.57 -5.00
CA ALA A 34 -9.21 9.49 -5.80
C ALA A 34 -9.41 9.69 -7.31
N LYS A 35 -10.62 9.47 -7.85
CA LYS A 35 -10.86 9.33 -9.30
C LYS A 35 -10.38 10.48 -10.19
N GLN A 36 -10.30 11.70 -9.66
CA GLN A 36 -9.84 12.88 -10.40
C GLN A 36 -8.46 13.37 -9.96
N MET A 37 -7.81 12.68 -9.02
CA MET A 37 -6.51 13.08 -8.50
C MET A 37 -5.40 12.57 -9.43
N ALA A 38 -4.41 13.42 -9.67
CA ALA A 38 -3.22 13.00 -10.39
C ALA A 38 -2.53 11.85 -9.65
N GLY A 39 -1.99 10.89 -10.39
CA GLY A 39 -1.29 9.74 -9.82
C GLY A 39 -2.16 8.61 -9.27
N ALA A 40 -3.49 8.77 -9.13
CA ALA A 40 -4.37 7.68 -8.75
C ALA A 40 -4.35 6.55 -9.80
N LYS A 41 -4.01 5.32 -9.39
CA LYS A 41 -3.90 4.15 -10.29
C LYS A 41 -5.04 3.16 -10.14
N GLY A 42 -5.82 3.25 -9.06
CA GLY A 42 -6.93 2.36 -8.79
C GLY A 42 -6.88 1.77 -7.40
N THR A 43 -7.79 0.84 -7.12
CA THR A 43 -7.88 0.13 -5.85
C THR A 43 -7.45 -1.32 -5.99
N PHE A 44 -7.04 -1.97 -4.91
CA PHE A 44 -6.82 -3.41 -4.87
C PHE A 44 -7.40 -4.02 -3.60
N ALA A 45 -7.74 -5.31 -3.63
CA ALA A 45 -8.23 -6.01 -2.45
C ALA A 45 -7.11 -6.17 -1.41
N PHE A 46 -7.34 -5.68 -0.19
CA PHE A 46 -6.39 -5.74 0.91
C PHE A 46 -6.99 -6.43 2.13
N LYS A 47 -6.18 -7.27 2.78
CA LYS A 47 -6.51 -7.91 4.05
C LYS A 47 -5.52 -7.41 5.11
N PRO A 48 -5.99 -6.80 6.22
CA PRO A 48 -5.09 -6.38 7.28
C PRO A 48 -4.43 -7.58 7.96
N ALA A 49 -3.36 -7.36 8.72
CA ALA A 49 -2.61 -8.44 9.37
C ALA A 49 -3.47 -9.23 10.39
N ASP A 50 -4.44 -8.57 11.00
CA ASP A 50 -5.40 -9.13 11.95
C ASP A 50 -6.73 -9.51 11.28
N TRP A 51 -6.70 -9.82 9.98
CA TRP A 51 -7.86 -10.13 9.16
C TRP A 51 -8.79 -11.19 9.77
N ILE A 52 -10.10 -10.93 9.71
CA ILE A 52 -11.11 -11.82 10.26
C ILE A 52 -12.00 -12.41 9.16
N ALA A 53 -11.82 -13.71 8.92
CA ALA A 53 -12.57 -14.45 7.91
C ALA A 53 -14.09 -14.36 8.09
N ALA A 54 -14.78 -14.14 6.97
CA ALA A 54 -16.24 -14.10 6.85
C ALA A 54 -16.95 -13.09 7.76
N LYS A 55 -16.24 -12.07 8.27
CA LYS A 55 -16.84 -11.01 9.07
C LYS A 55 -17.06 -9.73 8.28
N GLN A 56 -18.17 -9.07 8.60
CA GLN A 56 -18.36 -7.68 8.29
C GLN A 56 -17.66 -6.85 9.37
N THR A 57 -16.86 -5.86 8.95
CA THR A 57 -16.13 -4.97 9.84
C THR A 57 -16.35 -3.52 9.41
N TRP A 58 -16.17 -2.59 10.35
CA TRP A 58 -16.38 -1.17 10.12
C TRP A 58 -15.10 -0.43 10.36
N TRP A 59 -14.87 0.58 9.52
CA TRP A 59 -13.64 1.32 9.52
C TRP A 59 -13.89 2.78 9.21
N LYS A 60 -12.98 3.63 9.65
CA LYS A 60 -12.93 5.04 9.27
C LYS A 60 -11.50 5.44 8.99
N ASP A 61 -11.36 6.48 8.19
CA ASP A 61 -10.07 7.02 7.81
C ASP A 61 -9.79 8.35 8.52
N SER A 62 -8.52 8.62 8.82
CA SER A 62 -8.13 9.78 9.65
C SER A 62 -8.01 11.09 8.86
N ASP A 63 -7.80 10.97 7.56
CA ASP A 63 -7.45 12.04 6.62
C ASP A 63 -8.24 11.92 5.32
N GLY A 64 -8.83 10.76 5.05
CA GLY A 64 -9.49 10.50 3.78
C GLY A 64 -8.45 10.34 2.68
N VAL A 65 -8.88 10.44 1.43
CA VAL A 65 -7.95 10.40 0.29
C VAL A 65 -7.15 11.70 0.23
N ALA A 66 -5.98 11.72 0.86
CA ALA A 66 -5.08 12.85 1.00
C ALA A 66 -3.60 12.39 0.92
N PRO A 67 -3.06 12.07 -0.28
CA PRO A 67 -1.72 11.48 -0.43
C PRO A 67 -0.57 12.27 0.19
N GLY A 68 -0.71 13.57 0.46
CA GLY A 68 0.31 14.39 1.13
C GLY A 68 0.29 14.32 2.67
N VAL A 69 -0.72 13.66 3.24
CA VAL A 69 -0.93 13.44 4.66
C VAL A 69 -0.66 11.96 4.94
N ALA A 70 -0.12 11.66 6.12
CA ALA A 70 0.08 10.27 6.51
C ALA A 70 -1.15 9.83 7.31
N GLY A 71 -1.92 8.91 6.73
CA GLY A 71 -3.20 8.50 7.25
C GLY A 71 -3.15 7.35 8.24
N CYS A 72 -4.31 7.01 8.78
CA CYS A 72 -4.50 5.86 9.65
C CYS A 72 -5.92 5.34 9.49
N HIS A 73 -6.02 4.08 9.08
CA HIS A 73 -7.29 3.39 8.92
C HIS A 73 -7.66 2.75 10.26
N ILE A 74 -8.72 3.25 10.89
CA ILE A 74 -9.09 2.91 12.27
C ILE A 74 -10.30 1.97 12.23
N GLY A 75 -10.15 0.81 12.86
CA GLY A 75 -11.24 -0.14 13.05
C GLY A 75 -12.25 0.38 14.07
N THR A 76 -13.53 0.25 13.73
CA THR A 76 -14.65 0.75 14.51
C THR A 76 -15.78 -0.27 14.62
N ASP A 77 -16.80 0.03 15.43
CA ASP A 77 -18.13 -0.53 15.27
C ASP A 77 -18.97 0.29 14.27
N GLU A 78 -20.23 -0.09 14.06
CA GLU A 78 -21.14 0.59 13.14
C GLU A 78 -21.47 2.05 13.53
N TYR A 79 -21.19 2.44 14.79
CA TYR A 79 -21.40 3.77 15.32
C TYR A 79 -20.12 4.62 15.32
N GLY A 80 -19.01 4.08 14.81
CA GLY A 80 -17.72 4.76 14.74
C GLY A 80 -16.90 4.72 16.02
N VAL A 81 -17.27 3.89 17.00
CA VAL A 81 -16.49 3.69 18.23
C VAL A 81 -15.28 2.80 17.91
N ALA A 82 -14.08 3.29 18.19
CA ALA A 82 -12.85 2.57 17.90
C ALA A 82 -12.77 1.22 18.65
N ASN A 83 -12.37 0.16 17.96
CA ASN A 83 -12.29 -1.19 18.51
C ASN A 83 -10.84 -1.67 18.77
N GLY A 84 -9.87 -0.77 18.65
CA GLY A 84 -8.45 -1.04 18.89
C GLY A 84 -7.67 -1.56 17.69
N ARG A 85 -8.34 -1.90 16.58
CA ARG A 85 -7.68 -2.26 15.32
C ARG A 85 -7.29 -0.99 14.57
N MET A 86 -6.11 -0.99 13.95
CA MET A 86 -5.67 0.09 13.08
C MET A 86 -4.54 -0.37 12.17
N PHE A 87 -4.41 0.26 11.00
CA PHE A 87 -3.22 0.14 10.17
C PHE A 87 -2.96 1.47 9.45
N GLY A 88 -1.69 1.81 9.32
CA GLY A 88 -1.27 2.97 8.54
C GLY A 88 -1.18 2.63 7.06
N GLU A 89 -0.96 3.69 6.29
CA GLU A 89 -0.66 3.62 4.87
C GLU A 89 0.76 3.09 4.64
N ALA A 90 1.05 2.68 3.42
CA ALA A 90 2.30 2.00 3.09
C ALA A 90 2.92 2.48 1.79
N CYS A 91 4.25 2.53 1.75
CA CYS A 91 4.99 2.61 0.51
C CYS A 91 5.23 1.19 -0.03
N LEU A 92 4.79 0.93 -1.25
CA LEU A 92 5.10 -0.29 -1.98
C LEU A 92 6.57 -0.28 -2.47
N PRO A 93 7.15 -1.46 -2.78
CA PRO A 93 8.54 -1.56 -3.23
C PRO A 93 8.86 -0.77 -4.51
N ASP A 94 7.86 -0.51 -5.35
CA ASP A 94 7.96 0.31 -6.56
C ASP A 94 7.82 1.83 -6.30
N GLY A 95 7.64 2.22 -5.03
CA GLY A 95 7.53 3.61 -4.61
C GLY A 95 6.11 4.18 -4.66
N MET A 96 5.10 3.35 -4.98
CA MET A 96 3.69 3.75 -4.88
C MET A 96 3.23 3.87 -3.43
N LEU A 97 2.27 4.75 -3.18
CA LEU A 97 1.56 4.86 -1.90
C LEU A 97 0.29 4.01 -1.95
N VAL A 98 0.02 3.26 -0.87
CA VAL A 98 -1.28 2.66 -0.57
C VAL A 98 -2.02 3.61 0.36
N GLU A 99 -3.13 4.15 -0.13
CA GLU A 99 -3.90 5.23 0.49
C GLU A 99 -5.23 4.70 1.00
N SER A 100 -5.58 4.99 2.26
CA SER A 100 -6.91 4.65 2.76
C SER A 100 -8.02 5.52 2.13
N ASN A 101 -9.25 4.99 2.14
CA ASN A 101 -10.40 5.65 1.55
C ASN A 101 -11.67 5.22 2.35
N PRO A 102 -12.86 5.82 2.16
CA PRO A 102 -13.26 6.78 1.13
C PRO A 102 -13.05 8.25 1.48
N GLY A 103 -13.10 8.60 2.76
CA GLY A 103 -13.08 9.99 3.21
C GLY A 103 -12.91 10.08 4.73
N LYS A 104 -12.40 11.23 5.17
CA LYS A 104 -12.08 11.49 6.57
C LYS A 104 -13.29 11.30 7.47
N ASP A 105 -13.10 10.51 8.53
CA ASP A 105 -14.08 10.19 9.57
C ASP A 105 -15.40 9.58 9.05
N VAL A 106 -15.41 9.07 7.81
CA VAL A 106 -16.56 8.36 7.24
C VAL A 106 -16.50 6.88 7.65
N VAL A 107 -17.43 6.47 8.50
CA VAL A 107 -17.62 5.05 8.85
C VAL A 107 -18.12 4.31 7.61
N HIS A 108 -17.39 3.27 7.21
CA HIS A 108 -17.74 2.43 6.07
C HIS A 108 -17.47 0.96 6.38
N VAL A 109 -18.07 0.09 5.57
CA VAL A 109 -18.11 -1.35 5.81
C VAL A 109 -17.14 -2.09 4.90
N HIS A 110 -16.43 -3.06 5.47
CA HIS A 110 -15.65 -4.05 4.71
C HIS A 110 -16.36 -5.40 4.82
N GLY A 111 -16.69 -5.98 3.66
CA GLY A 111 -17.18 -7.35 3.56
C GLY A 111 -16.02 -8.33 3.66
N ASN A 112 -16.17 -9.40 4.44
CA ASN A 112 -15.10 -10.38 4.68
C ASN A 112 -13.79 -9.70 5.13
N ASP A 113 -13.92 -8.62 5.93
CA ASP A 113 -12.82 -7.79 6.43
C ASP A 113 -11.78 -7.40 5.36
N THR A 114 -12.24 -7.26 4.11
CA THR A 114 -11.40 -6.95 2.95
C THR A 114 -11.66 -5.52 2.50
N GLY A 115 -10.62 -4.69 2.61
CA GLY A 115 -10.62 -3.30 2.18
C GLY A 115 -10.24 -3.15 0.71
N HIS A 116 -10.46 -1.96 0.17
CA HIS A 116 -10.09 -1.60 -1.21
C HIS A 116 -9.39 -0.23 -1.23
N PRO A 117 -8.21 -0.09 -0.58
CA PRO A 117 -7.46 1.17 -0.57
C PRO A 117 -7.07 1.58 -1.99
N ASP A 118 -6.90 2.89 -2.18
CA ASP A 118 -6.37 3.45 -3.42
C ASP A 118 -4.86 3.25 -3.49
N THR A 119 -4.34 3.37 -4.71
CA THR A 119 -2.90 3.37 -4.97
C THR A 119 -2.52 4.63 -5.73
N PHE A 120 -1.44 5.27 -5.29
CA PHE A 120 -0.96 6.54 -5.85
C PHE A 120 0.49 6.43 -6.31
N ASP A 121 0.74 6.91 -7.52
CA ASP A 121 2.07 7.28 -7.99
C ASP A 121 2.41 8.67 -7.45
N CYS A 122 3.22 8.71 -6.39
CA CYS A 122 3.56 9.96 -5.71
C CYS A 122 4.29 10.97 -6.61
N ASN A 123 5.04 10.51 -7.62
CA ASN A 123 5.67 11.44 -8.55
C ASN A 123 4.62 12.10 -9.44
N ALA A 124 3.71 11.31 -10.02
CA ALA A 124 2.61 11.84 -10.83
C ALA A 124 1.66 12.73 -10.01
N TRP A 125 1.36 12.37 -8.76
CA TRP A 125 0.56 13.19 -7.86
C TRP A 125 1.23 14.55 -7.59
N CYS A 126 2.50 14.55 -7.16
CA CYS A 126 3.22 15.79 -6.88
C CYS A 126 3.38 16.71 -8.10
N VAL A 127 3.59 16.15 -9.30
CA VAL A 127 3.60 16.91 -10.55
C VAL A 127 2.22 17.52 -10.84
N GLY A 128 1.14 16.79 -10.57
CA GLY A 128 -0.23 17.32 -10.65
C GLY A 128 -0.48 18.46 -9.68
N GLU A 129 0.15 18.44 -8.50
CA GLU A 129 0.14 19.51 -7.50
C GLU A 129 1.10 20.68 -7.84
N GLY A 130 1.73 20.67 -9.02
CA GLY A 130 2.61 21.75 -9.47
C GLY A 130 4.06 21.68 -8.98
N ASN A 131 4.49 20.54 -8.42
CA ASN A 131 5.87 20.31 -8.00
C ASN A 131 6.69 19.65 -9.13
N THR A 132 8.00 19.51 -8.94
CA THR A 132 8.87 18.91 -9.96
C THR A 132 8.86 17.39 -9.87
N THR A 133 8.83 16.85 -8.66
CA THR A 133 8.86 15.41 -8.41
C THR A 133 8.21 15.08 -7.06
N GLY A 134 8.01 13.79 -6.82
CA GLY A 134 7.50 13.27 -5.56
C GLY A 134 7.96 11.84 -5.32
N ARG A 135 7.94 11.43 -4.05
CA ARG A 135 8.14 10.03 -3.67
C ARG A 135 7.33 9.68 -2.44
N CYS A 136 7.03 8.40 -2.29
CA CYS A 136 6.45 7.89 -1.06
C CYS A 136 7.51 7.87 0.06
N GLU A 137 7.14 8.31 1.26
CA GLU A 137 7.95 8.25 2.46
C GLU A 137 7.14 7.73 3.64
N VAL A 138 7.79 6.95 4.49
CA VAL A 138 7.24 6.55 5.79
C VAL A 138 7.14 7.77 6.71
N ALA A 139 6.03 7.88 7.44
CA ALA A 139 5.79 8.96 8.39
C ALA A 139 5.02 8.45 9.63
N LYS A 140 4.97 9.28 10.69
CA LYS A 140 4.14 9.03 11.87
C LYS A 140 2.71 9.51 11.61
N ALA A 141 1.72 8.75 12.07
CA ALA A 141 0.31 9.08 11.89
C ALA A 141 -0.55 8.60 13.08
N PRO A 142 -0.54 9.29 14.23
CA PRO A 142 -1.37 8.87 15.38
C PRO A 142 -2.85 8.73 14.97
N PRO A 143 -3.55 7.65 15.39
CA PRO A 143 -3.14 6.66 16.39
C PRO A 143 -2.24 5.53 15.88
N CYS A 144 -2.02 5.41 14.58
CA CYS A 144 -1.07 4.47 14.01
C CYS A 144 0.37 4.84 14.41
N GLU A 145 1.19 3.85 14.76
CA GLU A 145 2.60 4.08 15.09
C GLU A 145 3.39 4.55 13.84
N GLN A 146 3.06 3.96 12.69
CA GLN A 146 3.69 4.23 11.41
C GLN A 146 2.64 4.21 10.29
N SER A 147 2.87 5.05 9.28
CA SER A 147 2.11 5.16 8.05
C SER A 147 3.04 5.62 6.91
N ALA A 148 2.48 6.07 5.79
CA ALA A 148 3.22 6.59 4.65
C ALA A 148 2.51 7.80 4.05
N ARG A 149 3.21 8.56 3.21
CA ARG A 149 2.64 9.66 2.43
C ARG A 149 3.52 10.00 1.23
N CYS A 150 2.97 10.67 0.25
CA CYS A 150 3.70 11.37 -0.78
C CYS A 150 4.36 12.65 -0.25
N VAL A 151 5.63 12.85 -0.60
CA VAL A 151 6.38 14.07 -0.29
C VAL A 151 6.89 14.69 -1.59
N CYS A 152 6.48 15.93 -1.84
CA CYS A 152 6.79 16.68 -3.06
C CYS A 152 8.07 17.50 -2.93
N ARG A 153 8.72 17.75 -4.07
CA ARG A 153 9.92 18.58 -4.21
C ARG A 153 9.90 19.41 -5.49
#